data_AF-A0A0C3MYX9-F1
#
_entry.id   AF-A0A0C3MYX9-F1
#
_cell.length_a   1.000
_cell.length_b   1.000
_cell.length_c   1.000
_cell.angle_alpha   90.00
_cell.angle_beta   90.00
_cell.angle_gamma   90.00
#
_symmetry.space_group_name_H-M   'P 1'
#
loop_
_entity.id
_entity.type
_entity.pdbx_description
1 polymer ?
#
loop_
_entity_poly.entity_id
_entity_poly.type
_entity_poly.pdbx_seq_one_letter_code
_entity_poly.pdbx_strand_id
1 'polypeptide(L)'
;MHERKSEDQVQLMDGLGYMVTNPNYADYLKATPHIAEKSTCNNHRAISQANAARGKLHATGIGATACARHGCFYPHCVVDFQKGERQLNMDYSLANALGYNMEGIKQVVCFYDINCSYMTNLQKRVGRSELIDIPSSLRIIPGIGIWHVHGHKKECYARYAPLFIKGARWVDGEIIETLWSVLNVASTSACGMTSPHRQELLDFQMNDSNFMKMIRIADSLLWKLKAARAAVPLARQAYIKLDEALTAEQRDSWRTQEIRALQDRVTDPSAMDIFEVQLRAAPTVCAIELTLLEEPRPSGSLHGAASWLARSLHLEEAITSLHMDRKDVGEWALELKKLAMARRADRISSEQLGFIADAAIYLKLHLEVGSNTSASESVQPTAFLDANSKQDYASDDGPQDKLPLPSALGIDACRA
;
A
#
# COMPACT_ATOMS: atom_id res chain seq x y z
N MET A 1 13.84 11.67 -27.65
CA MET A 1 14.65 12.57 -28.52
C MET A 1 15.39 11.69 -29.52
N HIS A 2 15.58 12.10 -30.78
CA HIS A 2 16.48 11.33 -31.66
C HIS A 2 17.92 11.72 -31.32
N GLU A 3 18.79 10.74 -31.10
CA GLU A 3 20.19 10.99 -30.81
C GLU A 3 20.88 11.60 -32.03
N ARG A 4 21.56 12.73 -31.82
CA ARG A 4 22.40 13.36 -32.85
C ARG A 4 23.78 12.73 -32.73
N LYS A 5 24.28 12.16 -33.83
CA LYS A 5 25.57 11.46 -33.92
C LYS A 5 25.77 10.40 -32.82
N SER A 6 25.16 9.23 -32.96
CA SER A 6 25.44 8.10 -32.06
C SER A 6 26.90 7.63 -32.13
N GLU A 7 27.58 7.88 -33.26
CA GLU A 7 29.01 7.55 -33.48
C GLU A 7 30.01 8.42 -32.70
N ASP A 8 29.63 9.65 -32.32
CA ASP A 8 30.47 10.55 -31.51
C ASP A 8 30.35 10.26 -29.99
N GLN A 9 29.48 9.32 -29.59
CA GLN A 9 29.15 9.09 -28.17
C GLN A 9 29.94 7.93 -27.56
N VAL A 10 30.59 8.20 -26.43
CA VAL A 10 31.41 7.24 -25.68
C VAL A 10 30.77 7.01 -24.31
N GLN A 11 30.72 5.76 -23.86
CA GLN A 11 30.50 5.39 -22.46
C GLN A 11 31.87 5.27 -21.77
N LEU A 12 32.11 5.99 -20.68
CA LEU A 12 33.37 5.94 -19.95
C LEU A 12 33.52 4.67 -19.12
N MET A 13 32.40 4.12 -18.61
CA MET A 13 32.38 3.00 -17.66
C MET A 13 31.22 2.00 -17.92
N ASP A 14 30.93 1.63 -19.19
CA ASP A 14 29.80 0.72 -19.49
C ASP A 14 29.88 -0.59 -18.70
N GLY A 15 28.83 -0.89 -17.94
CA GLY A 15 28.74 -2.08 -17.11
C GLY A 15 29.69 -2.13 -15.90
N LEU A 16 30.55 -1.14 -15.66
CA LEU A 16 31.51 -1.14 -14.54
C LEU A 16 30.93 -0.55 -13.24
N GLY A 17 29.76 0.08 -13.31
CA GLY A 17 29.04 0.64 -12.16
C GLY A 17 27.90 -0.26 -11.65
N TYR A 18 26.70 0.30 -11.58
CA TYR A 18 25.47 -0.34 -11.12
C TYR A 18 24.62 -0.78 -12.32
N MET A 19 24.55 0.05 -13.36
CA MET A 19 23.94 -0.27 -14.65
C MET A 19 24.68 -1.43 -15.34
N VAL A 20 23.93 -2.33 -15.98
CA VAL A 20 24.47 -3.49 -16.71
C VAL A 20 25.12 -3.10 -18.05
N THR A 21 26.13 -3.87 -18.48
CA THR A 21 26.74 -3.76 -19.82
C THR A 21 25.68 -3.85 -20.92
N ASN A 22 25.61 -2.83 -21.78
CA ASN A 22 24.51 -2.72 -22.74
C ASN A 22 24.49 -3.85 -23.80
N PRO A 23 25.61 -4.21 -24.48
CA PRO A 23 25.64 -5.33 -25.44
C PRO A 23 25.11 -6.66 -24.89
N ASN A 24 25.68 -7.18 -23.79
CA ASN A 24 25.33 -8.49 -23.23
C ASN A 24 23.84 -8.54 -22.82
N TYR A 25 23.35 -7.46 -22.23
CA TYR A 25 21.95 -7.33 -21.85
C TYR A 25 21.04 -7.25 -23.07
N ALA A 26 21.40 -6.47 -24.09
CA ALA A 26 20.65 -6.38 -25.35
C ALA A 26 20.57 -7.73 -26.07
N ASP A 27 21.61 -8.56 -26.03
CA ASP A 27 21.59 -9.91 -26.61
C ASP A 27 20.76 -10.89 -25.79
N TYR A 28 20.83 -10.84 -24.45
CA TYR A 28 19.89 -11.56 -23.59
C TYR A 28 18.42 -11.21 -23.88
N LEU A 29 18.13 -9.92 -24.10
CA LEU A 29 16.79 -9.43 -24.44
C LEU A 29 16.30 -9.86 -25.83
N LYS A 30 17.20 -10.16 -26.77
CA LYS A 30 16.88 -10.72 -28.10
C LYS A 30 16.64 -12.23 -28.02
N ALA A 31 17.49 -12.94 -27.26
CA ALA A 31 17.45 -14.40 -27.13
C ALA A 31 16.28 -14.89 -26.26
N THR A 32 15.88 -14.12 -25.24
CA THR A 32 14.90 -14.56 -24.23
C THR A 32 13.46 -14.12 -24.59
N PRO A 33 12.55 -15.03 -25.00
CA PRO A 33 11.18 -14.67 -25.33
C PRO A 33 10.38 -14.28 -24.07
N HIS A 34 9.60 -13.21 -24.15
CA HIS A 34 8.73 -12.78 -23.06
C HIS A 34 7.49 -13.69 -22.94
N ILE A 35 7.43 -14.46 -21.85
CA ILE A 35 6.27 -15.30 -21.51
C ILE A 35 5.47 -14.59 -20.40
N ALA A 36 4.20 -14.27 -20.67
CA ALA A 36 3.31 -13.69 -19.68
C ALA A 36 2.76 -14.77 -18.74
N GLU A 37 3.41 -14.97 -17.60
CA GLU A 37 2.96 -15.89 -16.56
C GLU A 37 1.70 -15.37 -15.84
N LYS A 38 0.68 -16.21 -15.66
CA LYS A 38 -0.51 -15.88 -14.84
C LYS A 38 -0.21 -16.19 -13.37
N SER A 39 -0.26 -15.17 -12.51
CA SER A 39 -0.18 -15.35 -11.05
C SER A 39 -1.40 -16.09 -10.52
N THR A 40 -1.18 -17.07 -9.63
CA THR A 40 -2.24 -17.72 -8.84
C THR A 40 -2.66 -16.92 -7.59
N CYS A 41 -1.97 -15.81 -7.32
CA CYS A 41 -2.29 -14.83 -6.28
C CYS A 41 -3.48 -13.93 -6.67
N ASN A 42 -3.76 -12.90 -5.88
CA ASN A 42 -4.62 -11.78 -6.25
C ASN A 42 -4.04 -11.04 -7.48
N ASN A 43 -4.89 -10.37 -8.26
CA ASN A 43 -4.44 -9.57 -9.41
C ASN A 43 -3.76 -8.28 -8.93
N HIS A 44 -2.43 -8.30 -8.84
CA HIS A 44 -1.61 -7.14 -8.53
C HIS A 44 -1.75 -6.08 -9.65
N ARG A 45 -2.56 -5.03 -9.42
CA ARG A 45 -2.80 -3.96 -10.39
C ARG A 45 -1.50 -3.30 -10.88
N ALA A 46 -0.46 -3.28 -10.03
CA ALA A 46 0.89 -2.84 -10.38
C ALA A 46 1.42 -3.48 -11.68
N ILE A 47 1.40 -4.81 -11.80
CA ILE A 47 1.88 -5.53 -13.00
C ILE A 47 1.13 -5.06 -14.25
N SER A 48 -0.21 -4.93 -14.15
CA SER A 48 -1.08 -4.53 -15.27
C SER A 48 -0.91 -3.07 -15.71
N GLN A 49 -0.49 -2.17 -14.82
CA GLN A 49 -0.28 -0.76 -15.13
C GLN A 49 1.17 -0.46 -15.53
N ALA A 50 2.15 -1.15 -14.96
CA ALA A 50 3.57 -1.02 -15.33
C ALA A 50 3.82 -1.45 -16.79
N ASN A 51 3.07 -2.43 -17.30
CA ASN A 51 3.16 -2.93 -18.67
C ASN A 51 2.39 -2.08 -19.72
N ALA A 52 1.81 -0.93 -19.33
CA ALA A 52 1.15 -0.03 -20.27
C ALA A 52 2.18 0.66 -21.21
N ALA A 53 2.05 0.44 -22.52
CA ALA A 53 3.05 0.87 -23.51
C ALA A 53 3.15 2.40 -23.67
N ARG A 54 4.09 3.03 -22.97
CA ARG A 54 4.36 4.48 -23.02
C ARG A 54 5.19 4.91 -24.25
N GLY A 55 4.60 4.82 -25.44
CA GLY A 55 5.08 5.51 -26.64
C GLY A 55 6.47 5.10 -27.16
N LYS A 56 7.19 6.04 -27.80
CA LYS A 56 8.52 5.84 -28.40
C LYS A 56 9.65 6.26 -27.44
N LEU A 57 9.79 5.55 -26.32
CA LEU A 57 10.89 5.74 -25.37
C LEU A 57 12.00 4.70 -25.60
N HIS A 58 13.26 5.05 -25.27
CA HIS A 58 14.38 4.11 -25.27
C HIS A 58 14.29 3.13 -24.09
N ALA A 59 13.96 3.67 -22.91
CA ALA A 59 13.57 2.91 -21.73
C ALA A 59 12.32 3.55 -21.09
N THR A 60 11.44 2.73 -20.53
CA THR A 60 10.22 3.13 -19.82
C THR A 60 10.41 3.26 -18.30
N GLY A 61 11.57 2.86 -17.79
CA GLY A 61 11.93 2.79 -16.37
C GLY A 61 13.18 1.93 -16.18
N ILE A 62 13.58 1.71 -14.93
CA ILE A 62 14.70 0.82 -14.55
C ILE A 62 14.26 -0.14 -13.44
N GLY A 63 14.90 -1.31 -13.38
CA GLY A 63 14.82 -2.25 -12.25
C GLY A 63 16.20 -2.47 -11.63
N ALA A 64 16.28 -2.82 -10.36
CA ALA A 64 17.53 -3.06 -9.67
C ALA A 64 17.39 -4.11 -8.56
N THR A 65 18.51 -4.71 -8.17
CA THR A 65 18.65 -5.44 -6.92
C THR A 65 19.39 -4.58 -5.89
N ALA A 66 18.95 -4.62 -4.63
CA ALA A 66 19.57 -3.86 -3.54
C ALA A 66 19.68 -4.71 -2.27
N CYS A 67 20.65 -4.38 -1.42
CA CYS A 67 20.87 -5.08 -0.15
C CYS A 67 19.80 -4.69 0.87
N ALA A 68 18.78 -5.53 1.06
CA ALA A 68 17.66 -5.36 2.00
C ALA A 68 18.07 -4.97 3.44
N ARG A 69 19.29 -5.29 3.88
CA ARG A 69 19.79 -5.01 5.24
C ARG A 69 20.55 -3.68 5.38
N HIS A 70 21.27 -3.26 4.35
CA HIS A 70 22.15 -2.07 4.39
C HIS A 70 21.60 -0.90 3.58
N GLY A 71 20.69 -1.17 2.64
CA GLY A 71 20.11 -0.16 1.75
C GLY A 71 21.10 0.41 0.76
N CYS A 72 21.95 -0.46 0.20
CA CYS A 72 22.87 -0.14 -0.89
C CYS A 72 22.39 -0.81 -2.18
N PHE A 73 22.49 -0.13 -3.32
CA PHE A 73 22.35 -0.74 -4.64
C PHE A 73 23.43 -1.81 -4.85
N TYR A 74 23.08 -2.92 -5.49
CA TYR A 74 24.07 -3.95 -5.86
C TYR A 74 24.76 -3.56 -7.18
N PRO A 75 26.09 -3.70 -7.31
CA PRO A 75 26.78 -3.45 -8.59
C PRO A 75 26.29 -4.35 -9.72
N HIS A 76 26.48 -3.90 -10.97
CA HIS A 76 26.24 -4.64 -12.21
C HIS A 76 24.85 -5.30 -12.34
N CYS A 77 23.80 -4.76 -11.70
CA CYS A 77 22.47 -5.39 -11.66
C CYS A 77 21.32 -4.48 -12.11
N VAL A 78 21.57 -3.20 -12.41
CA VAL A 78 20.52 -2.23 -12.75
C VAL A 78 20.22 -2.27 -14.24
N VAL A 79 18.96 -2.54 -14.56
CA VAL A 79 18.49 -2.94 -15.88
C VAL A 79 17.48 -1.95 -16.43
N ASP A 80 17.64 -1.54 -17.69
CA ASP A 80 16.62 -0.72 -18.38
C ASP A 80 15.40 -1.57 -18.77
N PHE A 81 14.20 -0.99 -18.62
CA PHE A 81 12.93 -1.58 -19.05
C PHE A 81 12.54 -1.08 -20.43
N GLN A 82 12.31 -1.98 -21.39
CA GLN A 82 11.96 -1.61 -22.78
C GLN A 82 10.44 -1.39 -22.95
N LYS A 83 9.62 -2.09 -22.17
CA LYS A 83 8.14 -2.13 -22.28
C LYS A 83 7.50 -2.40 -20.92
N GLY A 84 7.83 -1.56 -19.93
CA GLY A 84 7.50 -1.82 -18.53
C GLY A 84 8.37 -2.90 -17.90
N GLU A 85 8.13 -3.16 -16.62
CA GLU A 85 8.78 -4.23 -15.88
C GLU A 85 8.27 -5.60 -16.35
N ARG A 86 9.21 -6.48 -16.69
CA ARG A 86 8.95 -7.86 -17.13
C ARG A 86 9.86 -8.80 -16.36
N GLN A 87 9.40 -10.04 -16.10
CA GLN A 87 10.16 -11.01 -15.30
C GLN A 87 11.59 -11.21 -15.82
N LEU A 88 11.79 -11.30 -17.15
CA LEU A 88 13.12 -11.43 -17.76
C LEU A 88 14.07 -10.26 -17.46
N ASN A 89 13.55 -9.04 -17.28
CA ASN A 89 14.38 -7.90 -16.88
C ASN A 89 14.90 -8.13 -15.45
N MET A 90 14.04 -8.60 -14.54
CA MET A 90 14.40 -8.89 -13.15
C MET A 90 15.18 -10.21 -12.98
N ASP A 91 14.99 -11.20 -13.84
CA ASP A 91 15.80 -12.43 -13.90
C ASP A 91 17.27 -12.06 -14.17
N TYR A 92 17.53 -11.14 -15.13
CA TYR A 92 18.86 -10.65 -15.45
C TYR A 92 19.47 -9.82 -14.31
N SER A 93 18.68 -8.92 -13.69
CA SER A 93 19.10 -8.16 -12.50
C SER A 93 19.54 -9.09 -11.36
N LEU A 94 18.70 -10.08 -11.03
CA LEU A 94 18.93 -11.02 -9.95
C LEU A 94 20.11 -11.94 -10.24
N ALA A 95 20.24 -12.46 -11.47
CA ALA A 95 21.35 -13.34 -11.84
C ALA A 95 22.71 -12.64 -11.68
N ASN A 96 22.86 -11.40 -12.16
CA ASN A 96 24.12 -10.65 -11.98
C ASN A 96 24.39 -10.35 -10.50
N ALA A 97 23.38 -9.96 -9.73
CA ALA A 97 23.52 -9.74 -8.28
C ALA A 97 23.82 -11.02 -7.47
N LEU A 98 23.53 -12.21 -8.02
CA LEU A 98 23.87 -13.50 -7.40
C LEU A 98 25.15 -14.13 -7.96
N GLY A 99 25.68 -13.64 -9.08
CA GLY A 99 27.00 -13.99 -9.61
C GLY A 99 28.14 -13.14 -9.05
N TYR A 100 27.87 -11.87 -8.70
CA TYR A 100 28.90 -10.92 -8.28
C TYR A 100 29.24 -10.99 -6.78
N ASN A 101 30.50 -11.31 -6.44
CA ASN A 101 31.03 -11.33 -5.07
C ASN A 101 30.25 -12.19 -4.05
N MET A 102 29.66 -13.29 -4.52
CA MET A 102 28.83 -14.22 -3.71
C MET A 102 29.60 -15.45 -3.16
N GLU A 103 30.94 -15.45 -3.22
CA GLU A 103 31.76 -16.57 -2.77
C GLU A 103 31.49 -16.95 -1.30
N GLY A 104 31.35 -18.25 -1.03
CA GLY A 104 31.06 -18.78 0.30
C GLY A 104 29.61 -18.59 0.79
N ILE A 105 28.79 -17.77 0.13
CA ILE A 105 27.39 -17.54 0.50
C ILE A 105 26.54 -18.70 -0.01
N LYS A 106 25.92 -19.45 0.92
CA LYS A 106 25.10 -20.64 0.61
C LYS A 106 23.58 -20.39 0.63
N GLN A 107 23.15 -19.23 1.12
CA GLN A 107 21.74 -18.89 1.26
C GLN A 107 21.51 -17.39 1.12
N VAL A 108 20.46 -17.01 0.38
CA VAL A 108 20.01 -15.63 0.18
C VAL A 108 18.53 -15.53 0.55
N VAL A 109 18.12 -14.41 1.13
CA VAL A 109 16.70 -14.03 1.20
C VAL A 109 16.46 -12.97 0.13
N CYS A 110 15.65 -13.30 -0.87
CA CYS A 110 15.28 -12.40 -1.96
C CYS A 110 13.93 -11.77 -1.63
N PHE A 111 13.84 -10.44 -1.61
CA PHE A 111 12.57 -9.71 -1.45
C PHE A 111 12.15 -9.12 -2.80
N TYR A 112 10.92 -9.40 -3.20
CA TYR A 112 10.30 -8.90 -4.43
C TYR A 112 8.79 -9.16 -4.35
N ASP A 113 7.95 -8.19 -4.69
CA ASP A 113 6.51 -8.23 -4.40
C ASP A 113 5.83 -9.50 -4.90
N ILE A 114 6.08 -9.86 -6.16
CA ILE A 114 5.41 -10.99 -6.81
C ILE A 114 6.12 -12.34 -6.58
N ASN A 115 6.96 -12.46 -5.54
CA ASN A 115 7.74 -13.67 -5.25
C ASN A 115 6.90 -14.94 -5.05
N CYS A 116 5.64 -14.80 -4.63
CA CYS A 116 4.67 -15.90 -4.56
C CYS A 116 4.39 -16.58 -5.91
N SER A 117 4.81 -15.99 -7.02
CA SER A 117 4.71 -16.53 -8.39
C SER A 117 6.02 -16.46 -9.17
N TYR A 118 6.82 -15.41 -9.00
CA TYR A 118 8.08 -15.21 -9.74
C TYR A 118 9.11 -16.32 -9.48
N MET A 119 9.29 -16.69 -8.20
CA MET A 119 10.28 -17.68 -7.77
C MET A 119 9.94 -19.10 -8.27
N THR A 120 8.66 -19.42 -8.43
CA THR A 120 8.14 -20.72 -8.89
C THR A 120 8.63 -21.12 -10.29
N ASN A 121 8.99 -20.14 -11.12
CA ASN A 121 9.46 -20.35 -12.49
C ASN A 121 10.86 -19.76 -12.76
N LEU A 122 11.47 -19.00 -11.83
CA LEU A 122 12.82 -18.43 -11.97
C LEU A 122 13.85 -19.46 -12.47
N GLN A 123 13.98 -20.59 -11.78
CA GLN A 123 14.89 -21.67 -12.16
C GLN A 123 14.61 -22.24 -13.58
N LYS A 124 13.35 -22.21 -14.04
CA LYS A 124 12.96 -22.64 -15.39
C LYS A 124 13.21 -21.58 -16.46
N ARG A 125 13.31 -20.29 -16.09
CA ARG A 125 13.65 -19.19 -17.00
C ARG A 125 15.16 -19.05 -17.13
N VAL A 126 15.89 -19.11 -16.02
CA VAL A 126 17.37 -19.12 -15.98
C VAL A 126 17.91 -20.35 -16.71
N GLY A 127 17.47 -21.56 -16.37
CA GLY A 127 17.88 -22.81 -17.04
C GLY A 127 17.39 -22.99 -18.49
N ARG A 128 16.89 -21.93 -19.14
CA ARG A 128 16.61 -21.84 -20.58
C ARG A 128 17.45 -20.77 -21.28
N SER A 129 18.29 -20.04 -20.55
CA SER A 129 19.18 -19.02 -21.08
C SER A 129 20.61 -19.52 -21.04
N GLU A 130 21.38 -19.21 -22.07
CA GLU A 130 22.83 -19.44 -22.12
C GLU A 130 23.62 -18.21 -21.66
N LEU A 131 22.92 -17.13 -21.28
CA LEU A 131 23.48 -15.79 -21.02
C LEU A 131 23.32 -15.32 -19.57
N ILE A 132 22.62 -16.08 -18.73
CA ILE A 132 22.55 -15.88 -17.28
C ILE A 132 22.57 -17.24 -16.56
N ASP A 133 23.20 -17.30 -15.40
CA ASP A 133 23.20 -18.47 -14.50
C ASP A 133 22.86 -18.03 -13.07
N ILE A 134 22.32 -18.96 -12.28
CA ILE A 134 22.15 -18.85 -10.83
C ILE A 134 22.56 -20.21 -10.25
N PRO A 135 23.69 -20.31 -9.52
CA PRO A 135 24.21 -21.57 -9.03
C PRO A 135 23.16 -22.39 -8.27
N SER A 136 22.89 -23.61 -8.71
CA SER A 136 21.87 -24.49 -8.13
C SER A 136 22.15 -24.90 -6.66
N SER A 137 23.38 -24.68 -6.18
CA SER A 137 23.80 -24.83 -4.80
C SER A 137 23.39 -23.66 -3.89
N LEU A 138 22.95 -22.53 -4.45
CA LEU A 138 22.57 -21.31 -3.72
C LEU A 138 21.11 -21.38 -3.28
N ARG A 139 20.86 -21.53 -1.98
CA ARG A 139 19.49 -21.58 -1.45
C ARG A 139 18.86 -20.19 -1.41
N ILE A 140 18.10 -19.83 -2.45
CA ILE A 140 17.25 -18.64 -2.45
C ILE A 140 15.97 -18.93 -1.64
N ILE A 141 15.69 -18.11 -0.63
CA ILE A 141 14.40 -18.07 0.05
C ILE A 141 13.61 -16.85 -0.46
N PRO A 142 12.41 -17.05 -1.05
CA PRO A 142 11.54 -15.94 -1.42
C PRO A 142 10.92 -15.28 -0.18
N GLY A 143 10.91 -13.95 -0.18
CA GLY A 143 10.12 -13.11 0.72
C GLY A 143 9.42 -12.00 -0.05
N ILE A 144 8.40 -11.40 0.57
CA ILE A 144 7.64 -10.27 0.05
C ILE A 144 7.75 -9.13 1.08
N GLY A 145 7.76 -7.88 0.62
CA GLY A 145 7.78 -6.71 1.52
C GLY A 145 6.60 -6.73 2.51
N ILE A 146 6.82 -6.29 3.75
CA ILE A 146 5.81 -6.35 4.82
C ILE A 146 4.56 -5.51 4.51
N TRP A 147 4.67 -4.44 3.74
CA TRP A 147 3.50 -3.67 3.28
C TRP A 147 2.85 -4.37 2.08
N HIS A 148 3.66 -4.82 1.13
CA HIS A 148 3.17 -5.47 -0.08
C HIS A 148 2.44 -6.78 0.19
N VAL A 149 2.93 -7.62 1.11
CA VAL A 149 2.38 -8.96 1.41
C VAL A 149 0.91 -8.93 1.86
N HIS A 150 0.45 -7.85 2.49
CA HIS A 150 -0.95 -7.69 2.88
C HIS A 150 -1.93 -7.51 1.69
N GLY A 151 -1.44 -7.18 0.49
CA GLY A 151 -2.24 -7.18 -0.75
C GLY A 151 -2.39 -8.55 -1.42
N HIS A 152 -1.68 -9.58 -0.94
CA HIS A 152 -1.74 -10.93 -1.48
C HIS A 152 -2.93 -11.72 -0.90
N LYS A 153 -3.07 -12.98 -1.30
CA LYS A 153 -3.96 -13.91 -0.60
C LYS A 153 -3.43 -14.20 0.82
N LYS A 154 -4.34 -14.56 1.74
CA LYS A 154 -4.06 -14.74 3.18
C LYS A 154 -2.81 -15.62 3.43
N GLU A 155 -2.69 -16.72 2.71
CA GLU A 155 -1.64 -17.73 2.89
C GLU A 155 -0.25 -17.16 2.56
N CYS A 156 -0.17 -16.15 1.69
CA CYS A 156 1.10 -15.50 1.35
C CYS A 156 1.74 -14.78 2.54
N TYR A 157 0.97 -14.40 3.56
CA TYR A 157 1.50 -13.78 4.78
C TYR A 157 2.42 -14.75 5.54
N ALA A 158 1.91 -15.93 5.91
CA ALA A 158 2.71 -16.96 6.57
C ALA A 158 3.87 -17.47 5.68
N ARG A 159 3.60 -17.62 4.39
CA ARG A 159 4.55 -18.19 3.41
C ARG A 159 5.73 -17.26 3.08
N TYR A 160 5.54 -15.94 3.05
CA TYR A 160 6.53 -15.01 2.48
C TYR A 160 6.80 -13.72 3.27
N ALA A 161 6.04 -13.39 4.33
CA ALA A 161 6.32 -12.16 5.09
C ALA A 161 7.70 -12.26 5.80
N PRO A 162 8.47 -11.16 5.94
CA PRO A 162 9.85 -11.19 6.43
C PRO A 162 9.98 -11.76 7.84
N LEU A 163 8.96 -11.53 8.67
CA LEU A 163 8.88 -11.96 10.07
C LEU A 163 9.02 -13.48 10.24
N PHE A 164 8.51 -14.27 9.29
CA PHE A 164 8.60 -15.73 9.31
C PHE A 164 9.88 -16.27 8.66
N ILE A 165 10.76 -15.41 8.11
CA ILE A 165 11.97 -15.85 7.40
C ILE A 165 13.18 -15.90 8.35
N LYS A 166 13.51 -17.11 8.81
CA LYS A 166 14.71 -17.38 9.61
C LYS A 166 15.98 -16.94 8.87
N GLY A 167 16.61 -15.88 9.38
CA GLY A 167 17.81 -15.27 8.81
C GLY A 167 17.61 -13.85 8.25
N ALA A 168 16.38 -13.47 7.89
CA ALA A 168 16.06 -12.09 7.46
C ALA A 168 16.36 -11.07 8.58
N ARG A 169 15.98 -11.42 9.82
CA ARG A 169 15.92 -10.53 11.00
C ARG A 169 14.83 -9.46 10.82
N TRP A 170 14.84 -8.42 11.65
CA TRP A 170 13.92 -7.30 11.53
C TRP A 170 14.28 -6.43 10.32
N VAL A 171 13.69 -6.77 9.17
CA VAL A 171 13.81 -6.11 7.88
C VAL A 171 12.40 -6.08 7.28
N ASP A 172 12.00 -4.92 6.77
CA ASP A 172 10.69 -4.69 6.14
C ASP A 172 10.59 -5.27 4.71
N GLY A 173 11.68 -5.22 3.96
CA GLY A 173 11.76 -5.61 2.55
C GLY A 173 11.57 -4.45 1.56
N GLU A 174 11.29 -3.24 2.05
CA GLU A 174 10.86 -2.07 1.27
C GLU A 174 12.02 -1.11 0.89
N ILE A 175 13.26 -1.55 1.10
CA ILE A 175 14.43 -0.65 1.00
C ILE A 175 14.63 -0.11 -0.42
N ILE A 176 14.13 -0.81 -1.44
CA ILE A 176 14.26 -0.41 -2.85
C ILE A 176 13.37 0.81 -3.14
N GLU A 177 12.15 0.86 -2.63
CA GLU A 177 11.28 2.04 -2.73
C GLU A 177 11.85 3.25 -1.98
N THR A 178 12.53 3.00 -0.85
CA THR A 178 13.29 4.04 -0.14
C THR A 178 14.45 4.58 -0.98
N LEU A 179 15.10 3.75 -1.80
CA LEU A 179 16.15 4.17 -2.73
C LEU A 179 15.59 4.87 -3.98
N TRP A 180 14.46 4.40 -4.51
CA TRP A 180 13.75 5.04 -5.61
C TRP A 180 13.25 6.43 -5.26
N SER A 181 12.73 6.67 -4.04
CA SER A 181 12.27 8.00 -3.64
C SER A 181 13.39 9.06 -3.69
N VAL A 182 14.64 8.67 -3.43
CA VAL A 182 15.82 9.52 -3.59
C VAL A 182 16.25 9.62 -5.06
N LEU A 183 16.40 8.50 -5.76
CA LEU A 183 16.88 8.47 -7.15
C LEU A 183 15.93 9.18 -8.12
N ASN A 184 14.62 9.16 -7.84
CA ASN A 184 13.60 9.82 -8.67
C ASN A 184 13.79 11.34 -8.75
N VAL A 185 14.52 11.98 -7.83
CA VAL A 185 14.91 13.40 -7.93
C VAL A 185 15.74 13.67 -9.19
N ALA A 186 16.57 12.70 -9.63
CA ALA A 186 17.36 12.79 -10.85
C ALA A 186 16.60 12.37 -12.13
N SER A 187 15.41 11.76 -12.00
CA SER A 187 14.71 11.13 -13.14
C SER A 187 14.33 12.13 -14.25
N THR A 188 13.86 13.33 -13.89
CA THR A 188 13.50 14.40 -14.85
C THR A 188 14.70 14.81 -15.70
N SER A 189 15.90 14.88 -15.11
CA SER A 189 17.14 15.18 -15.82
C SER A 189 17.55 14.00 -16.72
N ALA A 190 17.50 12.77 -16.19
CA ALA A 190 17.84 11.54 -16.91
C ALA A 190 16.96 11.31 -18.15
N CYS A 191 15.68 11.67 -18.11
CA CYS A 191 14.73 11.56 -19.23
C CYS A 191 15.12 12.34 -20.50
N GLY A 192 15.94 13.39 -20.37
CA GLY A 192 16.40 14.21 -21.50
C GLY A 192 17.77 13.82 -22.07
N MET A 193 18.51 12.91 -21.41
CA MET A 193 19.88 12.57 -21.76
C MET A 193 19.98 11.49 -22.84
N THR A 194 21.13 11.43 -23.53
CA THR A 194 21.47 10.30 -24.40
C THR A 194 21.85 9.08 -23.56
N SER A 195 21.85 7.87 -24.16
CA SER A 195 22.00 6.64 -23.37
C SER A 195 23.27 6.59 -22.49
N PRO A 196 24.47 6.99 -22.97
CA PRO A 196 25.69 7.01 -22.15
C PRO A 196 25.62 8.00 -20.98
N HIS A 197 25.23 9.24 -21.24
CA HIS A 197 25.16 10.30 -20.22
C HIS A 197 24.10 9.95 -19.13
N ARG A 198 22.99 9.32 -19.54
CA ARG A 198 21.97 8.83 -18.61
C ARG A 198 22.51 7.72 -17.71
N GLN A 199 23.29 6.80 -18.27
CA GLN A 199 23.90 5.69 -17.52
C GLN A 199 24.92 6.22 -16.50
N GLU A 200 25.84 7.07 -16.92
CA GLU A 200 26.85 7.67 -16.05
C GLU A 200 26.24 8.53 -14.93
N LEU A 201 25.14 9.27 -15.20
CA LEU A 201 24.38 9.96 -14.17
C LEU A 201 23.80 8.98 -13.14
N LEU A 202 23.15 7.90 -13.58
CA LEU A 202 22.53 6.93 -12.68
C LEU A 202 23.60 6.20 -11.85
N ASP A 203 24.69 5.76 -12.47
CA ASP A 203 25.81 5.12 -11.78
C ASP A 203 26.44 6.06 -10.73
N PHE A 204 26.61 7.34 -11.05
CA PHE A 204 27.10 8.34 -10.10
C PHE A 204 26.14 8.55 -8.91
N GLN A 205 24.84 8.69 -9.15
CA GLN A 205 23.83 8.88 -8.09
C GLN A 205 23.70 7.64 -7.19
N MET A 206 23.78 6.44 -7.76
CA MET A 206 23.80 5.18 -7.00
C MET A 206 25.10 5.03 -6.20
N ASN A 207 26.23 5.52 -6.73
CA ASN A 207 27.50 5.51 -6.02
C ASN A 207 27.53 6.48 -4.83
N ASP A 208 27.04 7.73 -4.98
CA ASP A 208 26.91 8.67 -3.86
C ASP A 208 25.98 8.12 -2.79
N SER A 209 24.82 7.57 -3.17
CA SER A 209 23.90 6.90 -2.25
C SER A 209 24.62 5.80 -1.47
N ASN A 210 25.34 4.89 -2.15
CA ASN A 210 26.09 3.82 -1.49
C ASN A 210 27.23 4.32 -0.58
N PHE A 211 27.96 5.35 -1.00
CA PHE A 211 29.00 6.00 -0.20
C PHE A 211 28.41 6.66 1.06
N MET A 212 27.30 7.39 0.93
CA MET A 212 26.56 7.97 2.04
C MET A 212 26.02 6.91 3.01
N LYS A 213 25.60 5.73 2.53
CA LYS A 213 25.24 4.59 3.39
C LYS A 213 26.46 4.05 4.12
N MET A 214 27.60 3.91 3.43
CA MET A 214 28.85 3.40 3.99
C MET A 214 29.36 4.28 5.14
N ILE A 215 29.53 5.58 4.92
CA ILE A 215 30.08 6.49 5.95
C ILE A 215 29.13 6.67 7.15
N ARG A 216 27.83 6.52 6.96
CA ARG A 216 26.80 6.63 8.03
C ARG A 216 26.45 5.28 8.67
N ILE A 217 27.08 4.18 8.27
CA ILE A 217 26.69 2.84 8.74
C ILE A 217 26.96 2.65 10.24
N ALA A 218 28.02 3.26 10.77
CA ALA A 218 28.39 3.18 12.18
C ALA A 218 27.30 3.77 13.09
N ASP A 219 26.81 4.97 12.78
CA ASP A 219 25.73 5.63 13.54
C ASP A 219 24.41 4.86 13.42
N SER A 220 24.08 4.37 12.21
CA SER A 220 22.89 3.54 11.99
C SER A 220 22.93 2.27 12.83
N LEU A 221 24.08 1.60 12.88
CA LEU A 221 24.28 0.38 13.69
C LEU A 221 24.28 0.69 15.19
N LEU A 222 24.86 1.80 15.63
CA LEU A 222 24.84 2.23 17.04
C LEU A 222 23.42 2.55 17.51
N TRP A 223 22.63 3.25 16.69
CA TRP A 223 21.21 3.51 16.99
C TRP A 223 20.38 2.22 17.00
N LYS A 224 20.53 1.36 15.98
CA LYS A 224 19.87 0.04 15.92
C LYS A 224 20.23 -0.84 17.13
N LEU A 225 21.48 -0.81 17.59
CA LEU A 225 21.93 -1.54 18.79
C LEU A 225 21.31 -0.99 20.08
N LYS A 226 21.18 0.33 20.22
CA LYS A 226 20.49 0.96 21.37
C LYS A 226 19.01 0.55 21.39
N ALA A 227 18.31 0.65 20.26
CA ALA A 227 16.91 0.25 20.11
C ALA A 227 16.73 -1.26 20.41
N ALA A 228 17.57 -2.13 19.85
CA ALA A 228 17.52 -3.56 20.10
C ALA A 228 17.75 -3.92 21.58
N ARG A 229 18.69 -3.24 22.26
CA ARG A 229 18.93 -3.43 23.70
C ARG A 229 17.73 -3.05 24.56
N ALA A 230 16.97 -2.01 24.18
CA ALA A 230 15.73 -1.64 24.86
C ALA A 230 14.57 -2.61 24.57
N ALA A 231 14.49 -3.15 23.34
CA ALA A 231 13.43 -4.07 22.94
C ALA A 231 13.59 -5.51 23.49
N VAL A 232 14.83 -6.00 23.63
CA VAL A 232 15.11 -7.39 24.05
C VAL A 232 14.48 -7.79 25.39
N PRO A 233 14.50 -6.98 26.48
CA PRO A 233 13.80 -7.30 27.72
C PRO A 233 12.29 -7.44 27.55
N LEU A 234 11.66 -6.57 26.76
CA LEU A 234 10.22 -6.60 26.50
C LEU A 234 9.83 -7.83 25.67
N ALA A 235 10.58 -8.11 24.60
CA ALA A 235 10.38 -9.29 23.77
C ALA A 235 10.61 -10.60 24.56
N ARG A 236 11.61 -10.63 25.46
CA ARG A 236 11.83 -11.77 26.36
C ARG A 236 10.68 -11.95 27.35
N GLN A 237 10.17 -10.87 27.96
CA GLN A 237 9.04 -10.98 28.90
C GLN A 237 7.76 -11.43 28.18
N ALA A 238 7.51 -10.95 26.96
CA ALA A 238 6.40 -11.41 26.13
C ALA A 238 6.55 -12.89 25.76
N TYR A 239 7.75 -13.34 25.37
CA TYR A 239 8.02 -14.77 25.12
C TYR A 239 7.76 -15.62 26.36
N ILE A 240 8.30 -15.24 27.53
CA ILE A 240 8.16 -16.02 28.78
C ILE A 240 6.68 -16.18 29.16
N LYS A 241 5.89 -15.09 29.13
CA LYS A 241 4.44 -15.12 29.40
C LYS A 241 3.64 -16.02 28.44
N LEU A 242 4.14 -16.24 27.22
CA LEU A 242 3.54 -17.15 26.24
C LEU A 242 4.00 -18.60 26.48
N ASP A 243 5.27 -18.84 26.77
CA ASP A 243 5.84 -20.17 27.03
C ASP A 243 5.30 -20.79 28.35
N GLU A 244 5.11 -19.96 29.38
CA GLU A 244 4.48 -20.32 30.67
C GLU A 244 2.99 -20.72 30.54
N ALA A 245 2.32 -20.31 29.46
CA ALA A 245 0.92 -20.65 29.19
C ALA A 245 0.73 -21.97 28.42
N LEU A 246 1.82 -22.68 28.07
CA LEU A 246 1.81 -23.87 27.23
C LEU A 246 2.25 -25.12 27.98
N THR A 247 1.63 -26.26 27.64
CA THR A 247 2.07 -27.57 28.16
C THR A 247 3.43 -27.99 27.56
N ALA A 248 4.05 -29.04 28.09
CA ALA A 248 5.28 -29.58 27.52
C ALA A 248 5.02 -30.15 26.10
N GLU A 249 3.93 -30.89 25.96
CA GLU A 249 3.49 -31.54 24.72
C GLU A 249 3.17 -30.52 23.63
N GLN A 250 2.57 -29.38 23.99
CA GLN A 250 2.34 -28.27 23.06
C GLN A 250 3.66 -27.66 22.57
N ARG A 251 4.60 -27.37 23.49
CA ARG A 251 5.90 -26.75 23.13
C ARG A 251 6.74 -27.65 22.24
N ASP A 252 6.83 -28.94 22.54
CA ASP A 252 7.57 -29.89 21.71
C ASP A 252 6.89 -30.11 20.35
N SER A 253 5.56 -30.25 20.31
CA SER A 253 4.79 -30.36 19.06
C SER A 253 4.96 -29.14 18.16
N TRP A 254 4.82 -27.93 18.70
CA TRP A 254 4.95 -26.67 17.95
C TRP A 254 6.39 -26.45 17.47
N ARG A 255 7.41 -26.78 18.29
CA ARG A 255 8.82 -26.75 17.87
C ARG A 255 9.09 -27.73 16.72
N THR A 256 8.54 -28.94 16.77
CA THR A 256 8.69 -29.92 15.67
C THR A 256 8.02 -29.41 14.38
N GLN A 257 6.84 -28.78 14.49
CA GLN A 257 6.14 -28.18 13.36
C GLN A 257 6.92 -26.99 12.77
N GLU A 258 7.41 -26.05 13.59
CA GLU A 258 8.26 -24.92 13.16
C GLU A 258 9.48 -25.42 12.38
N ILE A 259 10.21 -26.39 12.92
CA ILE A 259 11.45 -26.90 12.31
C ILE A 259 11.16 -27.48 10.93
N ARG A 260 10.10 -28.30 10.79
CA ARG A 260 9.68 -28.86 9.50
C ARG A 260 9.25 -27.77 8.52
N ALA A 261 8.38 -26.86 8.93
CA ALA A 261 7.91 -25.75 8.09
C ALA A 261 9.07 -24.91 7.53
N LEU A 262 10.03 -24.53 8.39
CA LEU A 262 11.19 -23.74 7.98
C LEU A 262 12.21 -24.52 7.14
N GLN A 263 12.22 -25.85 7.21
CA GLN A 263 12.98 -26.71 6.30
C GLN A 263 12.30 -26.75 4.93
N ASP A 264 11.01 -27.10 4.89
CA ASP A 264 10.30 -27.49 3.66
C ASP A 264 9.81 -26.30 2.81
N ARG A 265 9.67 -25.09 3.38
CA ARG A 265 9.08 -23.88 2.73
C ARG A 265 9.59 -23.49 1.33
N VAL A 266 10.75 -23.98 0.91
CA VAL A 266 11.37 -23.66 -0.39
C VAL A 266 10.91 -24.65 -1.46
N THR A 267 10.64 -25.90 -1.08
CA THR A 267 10.07 -26.95 -1.93
C THR A 267 8.55 -26.97 -1.88
N ASP A 268 7.97 -26.73 -0.70
CA ASP A 268 6.54 -26.58 -0.48
C ASP A 268 6.27 -25.38 0.44
N PRO A 269 5.85 -24.22 -0.09
CA PRO A 269 5.45 -23.08 0.72
C PRO A 269 4.31 -23.40 1.70
N SER A 270 3.39 -24.31 1.39
CA SER A 270 2.22 -24.59 2.24
C SER A 270 2.57 -25.21 3.60
N ALA A 271 3.78 -25.75 3.75
CA ALA A 271 4.33 -26.13 5.05
C ALA A 271 4.36 -24.96 6.06
N MET A 272 4.38 -23.70 5.61
CA MET A 272 4.29 -22.50 6.45
C MET A 272 2.87 -22.18 6.95
N ASP A 273 1.82 -22.81 6.43
CA ASP A 273 0.43 -22.48 6.77
C ASP A 273 0.09 -22.77 8.25
N ILE A 274 0.95 -23.50 8.96
CA ILE A 274 0.88 -23.69 10.42
C ILE A 274 0.93 -22.37 11.21
N PHE A 275 1.45 -21.28 10.61
CA PHE A 275 1.49 -19.95 11.23
C PHE A 275 0.23 -19.12 10.96
N GLU A 276 -0.73 -19.64 10.17
CA GLU A 276 -2.02 -18.97 10.01
C GLU A 276 -2.90 -19.11 11.25
N VAL A 277 -3.43 -17.98 11.73
CA VAL A 277 -4.55 -18.03 12.69
C VAL A 277 -5.80 -18.52 11.95
N GLN A 278 -6.29 -19.70 12.33
CA GLN A 278 -7.53 -20.29 11.83
C GLN A 278 -8.74 -19.76 12.61
N LEU A 279 -9.03 -18.47 12.43
CA LEU A 279 -10.27 -17.86 12.90
C LEU A 279 -11.45 -18.38 12.07
N ARG A 280 -12.63 -18.51 12.69
CA ARG A 280 -13.87 -18.69 11.95
C ARG A 280 -14.08 -17.49 11.02
N ALA A 281 -14.43 -17.73 9.77
CA ALA A 281 -14.72 -16.66 8.82
C ALA A 281 -15.85 -15.79 9.38
N ALA A 282 -15.62 -14.47 9.42
CA ALA A 282 -16.68 -13.52 9.72
C ALA A 282 -17.76 -13.56 8.62
N PRO A 283 -19.03 -13.27 8.92
CA PRO A 283 -20.06 -13.05 7.91
C PRO A 283 -19.59 -12.00 6.89
N THR A 284 -19.89 -12.22 5.61
CA THR A 284 -19.60 -11.22 4.57
C THR A 284 -20.49 -9.99 4.76
N VAL A 285 -20.10 -8.83 4.20
CA VAL A 285 -20.94 -7.62 4.24
C VAL A 285 -22.35 -7.91 3.71
N CYS A 286 -22.46 -8.65 2.61
CA CYS A 286 -23.76 -9.05 2.04
C CYS A 286 -24.56 -10.00 2.96
N ALA A 287 -23.92 -10.86 3.76
CA ALA A 287 -24.61 -11.71 4.72
C ALA A 287 -25.13 -10.91 5.93
N ILE A 288 -24.37 -9.90 6.38
CA ILE A 288 -24.79 -8.95 7.41
C ILE A 288 -25.94 -8.08 6.87
N GLU A 289 -25.82 -7.57 5.65
CA GLU A 289 -26.83 -6.77 4.96
C GLU A 289 -28.13 -7.55 4.76
N LEU A 290 -28.08 -8.82 4.31
CA LEU A 290 -29.25 -9.70 4.27
C LEU A 290 -29.89 -9.85 5.65
N THR A 291 -29.09 -10.11 6.69
CA THR A 291 -29.61 -10.24 8.07
C THR A 291 -30.33 -8.96 8.52
N LEU A 292 -29.74 -7.79 8.26
CA LEU A 292 -30.29 -6.47 8.58
C LEU A 292 -31.53 -6.07 7.75
N LEU A 293 -31.75 -6.71 6.60
CA LEU A 293 -32.94 -6.54 5.77
C LEU A 293 -34.05 -7.55 6.09
N GLU A 294 -33.68 -8.71 6.67
CA GLU A 294 -34.58 -9.73 7.20
C GLU A 294 -35.04 -9.44 8.64
N GLU A 295 -34.40 -8.48 9.34
CA GLU A 295 -34.84 -8.02 10.66
C GLU A 295 -36.32 -7.55 10.68
N PRO A 296 -37.08 -7.90 11.74
CA PRO A 296 -38.50 -7.59 11.81
C PRO A 296 -38.74 -6.07 11.88
N ARG A 297 -39.43 -5.54 10.86
CA ARG A 297 -39.73 -4.10 10.73
C ARG A 297 -40.58 -3.61 11.90
N PRO A 298 -40.30 -2.42 12.46
CA PRO A 298 -41.14 -1.85 13.51
C PRO A 298 -42.52 -1.47 12.95
N SER A 299 -43.57 -1.79 13.71
CA SER A 299 -44.97 -1.55 13.34
C SER A 299 -45.20 -0.10 12.92
N GLY A 300 -45.59 0.11 11.66
CA GLY A 300 -45.90 1.42 11.10
C GLY A 300 -44.86 1.98 10.13
N SER A 301 -43.63 1.45 10.06
CA SER A 301 -42.66 1.85 9.03
C SER A 301 -42.72 0.96 7.78
N LEU A 302 -42.43 1.56 6.63
CA LEU A 302 -42.30 0.87 5.35
C LEU A 302 -40.97 0.09 5.22
N HIS A 303 -39.97 0.48 6.02
CA HIS A 303 -38.56 0.08 5.89
C HIS A 303 -38.08 -0.78 7.09
N GLY A 304 -36.87 -1.35 6.99
CA GLY A 304 -36.11 -1.83 8.14
C GLY A 304 -35.17 -0.74 8.66
N ALA A 305 -34.64 -0.89 9.88
CA ALA A 305 -33.80 0.12 10.53
C ALA A 305 -32.52 0.41 9.72
N ALA A 306 -31.86 -0.62 9.18
CA ALA A 306 -30.71 -0.45 8.30
C ALA A 306 -31.07 0.24 6.98
N SER A 307 -32.24 -0.04 6.39
CA SER A 307 -32.71 0.64 5.17
C SER A 307 -33.04 2.12 5.42
N TRP A 308 -33.53 2.45 6.61
CA TRP A 308 -33.78 3.84 7.03
C TRP A 308 -32.47 4.60 7.22
N LEU A 309 -31.45 4.00 7.86
CA LEU A 309 -30.10 4.58 7.95
C LEU A 309 -29.42 4.72 6.58
N ALA A 310 -29.58 3.74 5.68
CA ALA A 310 -29.06 3.85 4.30
C ALA A 310 -29.72 5.02 3.53
N ARG A 311 -31.03 5.25 3.73
CA ARG A 311 -31.73 6.43 3.21
C ARG A 311 -31.17 7.74 3.78
N SER A 312 -30.73 7.79 5.04
CA SER A 312 -30.13 9.00 5.62
C SER A 312 -28.81 9.36 4.96
N LEU A 313 -27.95 8.35 4.72
CA LEU A 313 -26.65 8.56 4.08
C LEU A 313 -26.79 9.04 2.62
N HIS A 314 -27.70 8.46 1.85
CA HIS A 314 -27.99 8.94 0.49
C HIS A 314 -28.63 10.33 0.47
N LEU A 315 -29.40 10.70 1.49
CA LEU A 315 -29.95 12.05 1.63
C LEU A 315 -28.84 13.08 1.91
N GLU A 316 -27.89 12.78 2.81
CA GLU A 316 -26.73 13.65 3.05
C GLU A 316 -25.81 13.77 1.83
N GLU A 317 -25.60 12.68 1.08
CA GLU A 317 -24.91 12.69 -0.21
C GLU A 317 -25.62 13.59 -1.23
N ALA A 318 -26.95 13.48 -1.33
CA ALA A 318 -27.76 14.28 -2.24
C ALA A 318 -27.77 15.78 -1.89
N ILE A 319 -27.82 16.12 -0.59
CA ILE A 319 -27.68 17.49 -0.06
C ILE A 319 -26.28 18.04 -0.34
N THR A 320 -25.24 17.27 -0.04
CA THR A 320 -23.84 17.69 -0.24
C THR A 320 -23.54 17.96 -1.71
N SER A 321 -23.98 17.07 -2.61
CA SER A 321 -23.87 17.30 -4.06
C SER A 321 -24.69 18.52 -4.52
N LEU A 322 -25.90 18.76 -3.98
CA LEU A 322 -26.65 19.98 -4.30
C LEU A 322 -25.93 21.26 -3.81
N HIS A 323 -25.22 21.20 -2.68
CA HIS A 323 -24.41 22.32 -2.18
C HIS A 323 -23.14 22.56 -3.02
N MET A 324 -22.52 21.51 -3.57
CA MET A 324 -21.44 21.65 -4.56
C MET A 324 -21.96 22.26 -5.87
N ASP A 325 -23.03 21.69 -6.44
CA ASP A 325 -23.69 22.19 -7.65
C ASP A 325 -24.12 23.66 -7.51
N ARG A 326 -24.50 24.11 -6.30
CA ARG A 326 -24.84 25.51 -6.01
C ARG A 326 -23.63 26.46 -6.02
N LYS A 327 -22.42 25.99 -5.70
CA LYS A 327 -21.20 26.81 -5.73
C LYS A 327 -20.64 26.97 -7.14
N ASP A 328 -20.79 25.96 -7.99
CA ASP A 328 -20.33 25.98 -9.39
C ASP A 328 -21.28 26.76 -10.33
N VAL A 329 -22.39 27.29 -9.81
CA VAL A 329 -23.44 27.98 -10.56
C VAL A 329 -23.42 29.47 -10.24
N GLY A 330 -22.61 30.21 -11.02
CA GLY A 330 -22.55 31.68 -10.96
C GLY A 330 -23.87 32.36 -11.39
N GLU A 331 -24.03 33.63 -11.01
CA GLU A 331 -25.25 34.43 -11.12
C GLU A 331 -25.93 34.39 -12.51
N TRP A 332 -25.12 34.36 -13.57
CA TRP A 332 -25.52 34.35 -14.98
C TRP A 332 -26.00 32.99 -15.50
N ALA A 333 -26.27 32.03 -14.62
CA ALA A 333 -26.75 30.71 -15.02
C ALA A 333 -28.13 30.75 -15.69
N LEU A 334 -28.29 29.97 -16.76
CA LEU A 334 -29.53 29.82 -17.51
C LEU A 334 -30.70 29.36 -16.60
N GLU A 335 -31.88 29.96 -16.76
CA GLU A 335 -33.07 29.67 -15.95
C GLU A 335 -33.45 28.18 -15.91
N LEU A 336 -33.19 27.42 -16.98
CA LEU A 336 -33.38 25.96 -16.99
C LEU A 336 -32.50 25.23 -15.95
N LYS A 337 -31.27 25.71 -15.69
CA LYS A 337 -30.41 25.17 -14.61
C LYS A 337 -30.97 25.55 -13.24
N LYS A 338 -31.32 26.83 -13.03
CA LYS A 338 -31.92 27.31 -11.77
C LYS A 338 -33.19 26.53 -11.41
N LEU A 339 -34.08 26.31 -12.39
CA LEU A 339 -35.29 25.51 -12.23
C LEU A 339 -35.00 24.03 -11.92
N ALA A 340 -34.00 23.42 -12.56
CA ALA A 340 -33.59 22.05 -12.26
C ALA A 340 -33.05 21.90 -10.83
N MET A 341 -32.27 22.88 -10.35
CA MET A 341 -31.74 22.91 -8.99
C MET A 341 -32.82 23.19 -7.95
N ALA A 342 -33.76 24.10 -8.22
CA ALA A 342 -34.92 24.34 -7.36
C ALA A 342 -35.78 23.07 -7.21
N ARG A 343 -36.09 22.38 -8.31
CA ARG A 343 -36.79 21.09 -8.30
C ARG A 343 -36.02 19.98 -7.59
N ARG A 344 -34.68 20.01 -7.60
CA ARG A 344 -33.84 19.06 -6.86
C ARG A 344 -33.87 19.33 -5.35
N ALA A 345 -33.79 20.61 -4.95
CA ALA A 345 -33.92 21.02 -3.55
C ALA A 345 -35.29 20.63 -2.97
N ASP A 346 -36.37 20.94 -3.69
CA ASP A 346 -37.76 20.62 -3.32
C ASP A 346 -37.97 19.12 -3.03
N ARG A 347 -37.48 18.23 -3.91
CA ARG A 347 -37.52 16.77 -3.67
C ARG A 347 -36.72 16.36 -2.44
N ILE A 348 -35.49 16.88 -2.29
CA ILE A 348 -34.63 16.57 -1.15
C ILE A 348 -35.31 17.01 0.17
N SER A 349 -35.92 18.19 0.23
CA SER A 349 -36.68 18.64 1.40
C SER A 349 -37.90 17.77 1.70
N SER A 350 -38.60 17.27 0.67
CA SER A 350 -39.72 16.31 0.84
C SER A 350 -39.24 14.96 1.39
N GLU A 351 -38.16 14.41 0.83
CA GLU A 351 -37.52 13.16 1.29
C GLU A 351 -36.96 13.30 2.72
N GLN A 352 -36.43 14.47 3.07
CA GLN A 352 -35.94 14.84 4.40
C GLN A 352 -37.07 14.88 5.44
N LEU A 353 -38.20 15.51 5.12
CA LEU A 353 -39.38 15.53 6.00
C LEU A 353 -39.93 14.10 6.23
N GLY A 354 -39.99 13.28 5.18
CA GLY A 354 -40.37 11.87 5.30
C GLY A 354 -39.39 11.06 6.17
N PHE A 355 -38.09 11.28 6.03
CA PHE A 355 -37.06 10.65 6.86
C PHE A 355 -37.15 11.04 8.34
N ILE A 356 -37.41 12.32 8.63
CA ILE A 356 -37.60 12.83 10.00
C ILE A 356 -38.90 12.29 10.63
N ALA A 357 -39.96 12.13 9.85
CA ALA A 357 -41.20 11.49 10.32
C ALA A 357 -41.00 10.00 10.67
N ASP A 358 -40.27 9.26 9.83
CA ASP A 358 -39.85 7.88 10.12
C ASP A 358 -39.02 7.79 11.43
N ALA A 359 -38.24 8.83 11.78
CA ALA A 359 -37.29 8.82 12.90
C ALA A 359 -37.92 8.54 14.28
N ALA A 360 -39.16 9.00 14.50
CA ALA A 360 -39.90 8.76 15.75
C ALA A 360 -40.12 7.25 16.01
N ILE A 361 -40.27 6.45 14.93
CA ILE A 361 -40.49 5.01 15.00
C ILE A 361 -39.21 4.28 15.45
N TYR A 362 -38.05 4.68 14.92
CA TYR A 362 -36.77 4.00 15.17
C TYR A 362 -36.08 4.47 16.46
N LEU A 363 -36.08 5.77 16.72
CA LEU A 363 -35.37 6.37 17.87
C LEU A 363 -36.23 6.46 19.13
N LYS A 364 -37.51 6.06 19.08
CA LYS A 364 -38.54 6.20 20.15
C LYS A 364 -38.76 7.64 20.62
N LEU A 365 -38.25 8.62 19.89
CA LEU A 365 -38.39 10.04 20.20
C LEU A 365 -39.86 10.47 20.07
N HIS A 366 -40.47 10.88 21.17
CA HIS A 366 -41.72 11.61 21.16
C HIS A 366 -41.44 13.03 20.63
N LEU A 367 -41.52 13.21 19.32
CA LEU A 367 -41.45 14.52 18.69
C LEU A 367 -42.76 15.27 18.94
N GLU A 368 -42.83 16.01 20.05
CA GLU A 368 -43.86 17.02 20.26
C GLU A 368 -43.71 18.13 19.23
N VAL A 369 -44.54 18.10 18.17
CA VAL A 369 -44.62 19.16 17.17
C VAL A 369 -45.39 20.35 17.77
N GLY A 370 -44.75 21.04 18.71
CA GLY A 370 -45.26 22.24 19.38
C GLY A 370 -44.89 23.52 18.63
N SER A 371 -45.87 24.39 18.38
CA SER A 371 -45.68 25.64 17.63
C SER A 371 -45.57 26.88 18.52
N ASN A 372 -44.84 27.87 18.00
CA ASN A 372 -44.94 29.32 18.25
C ASN A 372 -44.17 30.00 19.41
N THR A 373 -43.52 31.10 19.01
CA THR A 373 -43.41 32.41 19.69
C THR A 373 -42.62 32.58 21.00
N SER A 374 -41.41 33.12 20.83
CA SER A 374 -40.88 34.33 21.50
C SER A 374 -41.08 34.55 23.02
N ALA A 375 -39.97 34.50 23.75
CA ALA A 375 -39.65 35.49 24.78
C ALA A 375 -38.13 35.69 24.85
N SER A 376 -37.68 36.88 25.26
CA SER A 376 -36.28 37.17 25.56
C SER A 376 -35.98 36.91 27.04
N GLU A 377 -34.81 36.36 27.37
CA GLU A 377 -34.17 36.69 28.64
C GLU A 377 -32.65 36.70 28.52
N SER A 378 -32.00 37.60 29.27
CA SER A 378 -30.60 38.00 29.04
C SER A 378 -29.75 37.74 30.27
N VAL A 379 -28.71 36.90 30.14
CA VAL A 379 -27.62 36.83 31.13
C VAL A 379 -26.25 36.83 30.44
N GLN A 380 -25.48 37.87 30.75
CA GLN A 380 -24.04 38.00 30.58
C GLN A 380 -23.54 38.89 31.74
N PRO A 381 -22.23 38.99 32.02
CA PRO A 381 -21.18 37.98 31.83
C PRO A 381 -20.30 37.82 33.08
N THR A 382 -19.36 36.86 33.07
CA THR A 382 -18.11 36.99 33.83
C THR A 382 -16.93 36.59 32.93
N ALA A 383 -16.02 37.54 32.70
CA ALA A 383 -14.86 37.38 31.83
C ALA A 383 -13.56 37.77 32.53
N PHE A 384 -12.51 36.98 32.33
CA PHE A 384 -11.09 37.34 32.40
C PHE A 384 -10.41 36.49 31.31
N LEU A 385 -9.96 37.05 30.17
CA LEU A 385 -8.73 37.84 29.96
C LEU A 385 -7.45 37.01 30.21
N ASP A 386 -6.43 36.96 29.34
CA ASP A 386 -6.23 37.37 27.92
C ASP A 386 -4.95 36.63 27.40
N ALA A 387 -4.42 36.67 26.16
CA ALA A 387 -4.63 37.47 24.94
C ALA A 387 -4.06 36.78 23.67
N ASN A 388 -4.34 37.35 22.49
CA ASN A 388 -3.71 37.11 21.16
C ASN A 388 -4.05 35.79 20.42
N SER A 389 -4.24 35.76 19.08
CA SER A 389 -4.01 36.80 18.05
C SER A 389 -5.03 36.83 16.89
N LYS A 390 -5.68 38.00 16.74
CA LYS A 390 -6.06 38.73 15.50
C LYS A 390 -6.65 38.03 14.25
N GLN A 391 -7.84 38.55 13.89
CA GLN A 391 -8.27 39.00 12.54
C GLN A 391 -8.84 37.98 11.53
N ASP A 392 -10.12 37.67 11.73
CA ASP A 392 -11.23 38.09 10.87
C ASP A 392 -11.08 38.00 9.34
N TYR A 393 -11.87 37.09 8.76
CA TYR A 393 -12.76 37.44 7.65
C TYR A 393 -14.19 37.00 8.02
N ALA A 394 -15.08 37.97 8.18
CA ALA A 394 -16.50 37.68 8.40
C ALA A 394 -17.15 37.21 7.09
N SER A 395 -18.07 36.26 7.19
CA SER A 395 -18.99 35.89 6.11
C SER A 395 -20.35 35.61 6.75
N ASP A 396 -21.39 36.22 6.19
CA ASP A 396 -22.74 36.27 6.75
C ASP A 396 -23.51 34.98 6.41
N ASP A 397 -23.21 33.92 7.15
CA ASP A 397 -23.92 32.64 7.04
C ASP A 397 -25.27 32.75 7.75
N GLY A 398 -26.34 32.82 6.93
CA GLY A 398 -27.72 32.71 7.39
C GLY A 398 -28.02 31.35 8.07
N PRO A 399 -29.24 31.14 8.61
CA PRO A 399 -29.57 29.98 9.42
C PRO A 399 -29.28 28.66 8.67
N GLN A 400 -28.23 27.96 9.11
CA GLN A 400 -27.88 26.64 8.60
C GLN A 400 -28.86 25.61 9.16
N ASP A 401 -29.84 25.17 8.37
CA ASP A 401 -30.74 24.05 8.67
C ASP A 401 -29.96 22.72 8.71
N LYS A 402 -29.25 22.50 9.82
CA LYS A 402 -28.53 21.25 10.09
C LYS A 402 -29.53 20.16 10.46
N LEU A 403 -29.46 19.05 9.72
CA LEU A 403 -30.07 17.79 10.15
C LEU A 403 -29.58 17.43 11.56
N PRO A 404 -30.46 17.05 12.50
CA PRO A 404 -30.06 16.55 13.80
C PRO A 404 -29.47 15.14 13.65
N LEU A 405 -28.19 15.08 13.27
CA LEU A 405 -27.40 13.85 13.31
C LEU A 405 -27.43 13.24 14.73
N PRO A 406 -27.33 11.91 14.89
CA PRO A 406 -27.29 11.27 16.20
C PRO A 406 -26.18 11.81 17.12
N SER A 407 -25.10 12.36 16.56
CA SER A 407 -23.99 13.01 17.27
C SER A 407 -24.32 14.39 17.86
N ALA A 408 -25.46 15.00 17.50
CA ALA A 408 -25.96 16.23 18.11
C ALA A 408 -26.76 15.97 19.40
N LEU A 409 -27.12 14.71 19.67
CA LEU A 409 -27.70 14.27 20.95
C LEU A 409 -26.54 13.88 21.89
N GLY A 410 -26.51 14.49 23.07
CA GLY A 410 -25.38 14.38 24.00
C GLY A 410 -25.13 12.97 24.56
N ILE A 411 -23.92 12.77 25.09
CA ILE A 411 -23.39 11.49 25.62
C ILE A 411 -24.35 10.80 26.62
N ASP A 412 -25.15 11.58 27.35
CA ASP A 412 -26.07 11.07 28.37
C ASP A 412 -27.20 10.18 27.82
N ALA A 413 -27.46 10.19 26.51
CA ALA A 413 -28.40 9.26 25.87
C ALA A 413 -27.85 7.82 25.75
N CYS A 414 -26.54 7.61 25.88
CA CYS A 414 -25.89 6.30 25.67
C CYS A 414 -25.72 5.49 26.98
N ARG A 415 -26.78 5.35 27.77
CA ARG A 415 -26.83 4.45 28.93
C ARG A 415 -28.15 3.66 29.00
N ALA A 416 -28.15 2.49 28.38
CA ALA A 416 -29.09 1.39 28.58
C ALA A 416 -28.30 0.07 28.48
#